data_AF-A0A9E2Z111-F1
#
_entry.id   AF-A0A9E2Z111-F1
#
_cell.length_a   1.000
_cell.length_b   1.000
_cell.length_c   1.000
_cell.angle_alpha   90.00
_cell.angle_beta   90.00
_cell.angle_gamma   90.00
#
_symmetry.space_group_name_H-M   'P 1'
#
loop_
_entity.id
_entity.type
_entity.pdbx_description
1 polymer ?
#
loop_
_entity_poly.entity_id
_entity_poly.type
_entity_poly.pdbx_seq_one_letter_code
_entity_poly.pdbx_strand_id
1 'polypeptide(L)'
;MTATPPRFGIWAVVHGSRGAYQDPDEPYDASWERNRDLVLAAEELGYDSTLIAQHTINPHIEDFDQLEAWSAAAAIAALTKRIEIIAAIKPYLYHPVVLAKMALGIENISRGRFAINLVNAWNRPELEKAGIGFAEHDERYAYGREWISVVAGLMQGERLTYKGRHFDVRDYGLRPVSLYRQRPTIYVGGESEPARALVADHGDVWFINGQPLDDVARLIADVAARP
;
A
#
# COMPACT_ATOMS: atom_id res chain seq x y z
N MET A 1 13.17 1.11 28.18
CA MET A 1 13.19 1.21 26.70
C MET A 1 12.90 2.66 26.36
N THR A 2 13.81 3.37 25.69
CA THR A 2 13.53 4.72 25.20
C THR A 2 12.46 4.61 24.12
N ALA A 3 11.30 5.21 24.34
CA ALA A 3 10.21 5.17 23.36
C ALA A 3 10.70 5.80 22.05
N THR A 4 10.54 5.08 20.94
CA THR A 4 10.77 5.63 19.61
C THR A 4 9.80 6.80 19.41
N PRO A 5 10.26 7.97 18.96
CA PRO A 5 9.36 9.10 18.71
C PRO A 5 8.30 8.72 17.67
N PRO A 6 7.09 9.30 17.75
CA PRO A 6 6.05 9.06 16.76
C PRO A 6 6.52 9.53 15.38
N ARG A 7 6.14 8.76 14.35
CA ARG A 7 6.30 9.14 12.94
C ARG A 7 5.04 9.83 12.45
N PHE A 8 5.19 10.88 11.66
CA PHE A 8 4.08 11.63 11.08
C PHE A 8 4.03 11.41 9.57
N GLY A 9 2.88 10.95 9.08
CA GLY A 9 2.64 10.73 7.65
C GLY A 9 1.50 11.57 7.11
N ILE A 10 1.52 11.81 5.80
CA ILE A 10 0.41 12.44 5.07
C ILE A 10 -0.24 11.46 4.09
N TRP A 11 -1.48 11.75 3.70
CA TRP A 11 -2.09 11.12 2.53
C TRP A 11 -1.75 11.95 1.30
N ALA A 12 -1.28 11.31 0.24
CA ALA A 12 -1.14 11.95 -1.06
C ALA A 12 -2.53 12.23 -1.65
N VAL A 13 -2.74 13.41 -2.20
CA VAL A 13 -4.02 13.86 -2.78
C VAL A 13 -4.20 13.31 -4.20
N VAL A 14 -4.48 12.01 -4.32
CA VAL A 14 -4.68 11.34 -5.62
C VAL A 14 -6.13 11.38 -6.12
N HIS A 15 -7.06 11.84 -5.30
CA HIS A 15 -8.48 12.02 -5.63
C HIS A 15 -9.00 13.40 -5.18
N GLY A 16 -8.11 14.39 -5.09
CA GLY A 16 -8.40 15.72 -4.58
C GLY A 16 -8.53 15.78 -3.05
N SER A 17 -8.81 16.98 -2.54
CA SER A 17 -8.94 17.23 -1.10
C SER A 17 -10.20 16.59 -0.52
N ARG A 18 -10.04 15.89 0.61
CA ARG A 18 -11.14 15.17 1.30
C ARG A 18 -11.79 15.99 2.40
N GLY A 19 -10.98 16.59 3.28
CA GLY A 19 -11.47 17.29 4.48
C GLY A 19 -12.18 18.61 4.17
N ALA A 20 -11.84 19.21 3.04
CA ALA A 20 -12.29 20.52 2.59
C ALA A 20 -13.04 20.46 1.26
N TYR A 21 -13.60 19.30 0.91
CA TYR A 21 -14.26 19.10 -0.40
C TYR A 21 -15.37 20.13 -0.72
N GLN A 22 -15.99 20.71 0.32
CA GLN A 22 -16.99 21.78 0.20
C GLN A 22 -16.47 23.14 0.70
N ASP A 23 -15.19 23.23 1.03
CA ASP A 23 -14.57 24.48 1.45
C ASP A 23 -14.38 25.37 0.21
N PRO A 24 -14.98 26.57 0.18
CA PRO A 24 -14.85 27.46 -0.97
C PRO A 24 -13.40 27.89 -1.25
N ASP A 25 -12.51 27.81 -0.25
CA ASP A 25 -11.10 28.19 -0.36
C ASP A 25 -10.20 27.01 -0.76
N GLU A 26 -10.72 25.79 -0.82
CA GLU A 26 -9.98 24.60 -1.25
C GLU A 26 -10.69 23.88 -2.40
N PRO A 27 -10.56 24.40 -3.64
CA PRO A 27 -11.23 23.81 -4.80
C PRO A 27 -10.74 22.38 -5.05
N TYR A 28 -11.63 21.58 -5.62
CA TYR A 28 -11.29 20.24 -6.09
C TYR A 28 -10.15 20.30 -7.11
N ASP A 29 -9.04 19.63 -6.78
CA ASP A 29 -7.87 19.49 -7.64
C ASP A 29 -7.16 18.17 -7.35
N ALA A 30 -7.33 17.19 -8.26
CA ALA A 30 -6.62 15.92 -8.23
C ALA A 30 -5.49 15.85 -9.28
N SER A 31 -4.96 17.00 -9.70
CA SER A 31 -3.84 17.05 -10.63
C SER A 31 -2.57 16.44 -10.06
N TRP A 32 -1.70 16.00 -10.96
CA TRP A 32 -0.37 15.55 -10.59
C TRP A 32 0.44 16.68 -9.91
N GLU A 33 0.31 17.92 -10.38
CA GLU A 33 0.99 19.09 -9.83
C GLU A 33 0.62 19.29 -8.37
N ARG A 34 -0.68 19.25 -8.03
CA ARG A 34 -1.16 19.37 -6.65
C ARG A 34 -0.65 18.24 -5.76
N ASN A 35 -0.67 17.01 -6.27
CA ASN A 35 -0.14 15.84 -5.57
C ASN A 35 1.36 15.96 -5.28
N ARG A 36 2.15 16.30 -6.31
CA ARG A 36 3.60 16.52 -6.24
C ARG A 36 3.92 17.60 -5.21
N ASP A 37 3.31 18.77 -5.33
CA ASP A 37 3.65 19.93 -4.51
C ASP A 37 3.32 19.70 -3.03
N LEU A 38 2.21 19.02 -2.73
CA LEU A 38 1.87 18.62 -1.36
C LEU A 38 2.93 17.69 -0.76
N VAL A 39 3.33 16.65 -1.50
CA VAL A 39 4.30 15.67 -0.99
C VAL A 39 5.69 16.28 -0.82
N LEU A 40 6.12 17.14 -1.74
CA LEU A 40 7.38 17.88 -1.61
C LEU A 40 7.36 18.82 -0.41
N ALA A 41 6.28 19.58 -0.21
CA ALA A 41 6.13 20.45 0.96
C ALA A 41 6.14 19.64 2.27
N ALA A 42 5.48 18.49 2.31
CA ALA A 42 5.50 17.62 3.50
C ALA A 42 6.92 17.08 3.78
N GLU A 43 7.69 16.72 2.75
CA GLU A 43 9.09 16.34 2.93
C GLU A 43 9.93 17.50 3.50
N GLU A 44 9.76 18.73 3.00
CA GLU A 44 10.45 19.91 3.52
C GLU A 44 10.09 20.19 4.98
N LEU A 45 8.83 20.00 5.36
CA LEU A 45 8.31 20.19 6.71
C LEU A 45 8.71 19.08 7.71
N GLY A 46 9.37 18.02 7.24
CA GLY A 46 9.88 16.96 8.12
C GLY A 46 8.98 15.74 8.29
N TYR A 47 7.91 15.59 7.49
CA TYR A 47 7.08 14.38 7.53
C TYR A 47 7.90 13.14 7.14
N ASP A 48 7.55 12.01 7.75
CA ASP A 48 8.26 10.74 7.66
C ASP A 48 7.78 9.87 6.51
N SER A 49 6.51 9.98 6.13
CA SER A 49 5.90 9.14 5.11
C SER A 49 4.75 9.82 4.34
N THR A 50 4.48 9.31 3.15
CA THR A 50 3.29 9.60 2.37
C THR A 50 2.59 8.30 1.97
N LEU A 51 1.27 8.24 2.13
CA LEU A 51 0.43 7.14 1.66
C LEU A 51 -0.30 7.55 0.39
N ILE A 52 -0.04 6.83 -0.69
CA ILE A 52 -0.68 6.98 -1.99
C ILE A 52 -1.78 5.92 -2.09
N ALA A 53 -3.03 6.36 -1.91
CA ALA A 53 -4.20 5.50 -2.01
C ALA A 53 -4.36 4.97 -3.44
N GLN A 54 -4.78 3.71 -3.59
CA GLN A 54 -4.87 3.06 -4.88
C GLN A 54 -6.33 2.90 -5.27
N HIS A 55 -6.70 3.52 -6.39
CA HIS A 55 -7.95 3.25 -7.09
C HIS A 55 -7.81 3.46 -8.60
N THR A 56 -8.64 2.76 -9.38
CA THR A 56 -8.81 2.94 -10.83
C THR A 56 -9.97 3.86 -11.18
N ILE A 57 -10.90 4.08 -10.24
CA ILE A 57 -11.97 5.08 -10.31
C ILE A 57 -12.02 5.84 -8.99
N ASN A 58 -12.47 7.09 -8.99
CA ASN A 58 -12.58 7.83 -7.74
C ASN A 58 -13.57 7.12 -6.79
N PRO A 59 -13.16 6.75 -5.57
CA PRO A 59 -13.94 5.90 -4.68
C PRO A 59 -15.08 6.65 -3.96
N HIS A 60 -15.19 7.96 -4.15
CA HIS A 60 -16.15 8.81 -3.45
C HIS A 60 -17.15 9.46 -4.40
N ILE A 61 -16.68 9.97 -5.55
CA ILE A 61 -17.51 10.60 -6.58
C ILE A 61 -17.02 10.09 -7.93
N GLU A 62 -17.81 9.25 -8.59
CA GLU A 62 -17.37 8.47 -9.76
C GLU A 62 -16.84 9.33 -10.93
N ASP A 63 -17.43 10.51 -11.15
CA ASP A 63 -17.06 11.42 -12.23
C ASP A 63 -15.84 12.31 -11.91
N PHE A 64 -15.25 12.15 -10.73
CA PHE A 64 -14.05 12.88 -10.35
C PHE A 64 -12.78 12.17 -10.78
N ASP A 65 -11.74 12.95 -11.02
CA ASP A 65 -10.41 12.45 -11.32
C ASP A 65 -9.84 11.61 -10.18
N GLN A 66 -9.03 10.62 -10.57
CA GLN A 66 -8.28 9.72 -9.70
C GLN A 66 -6.94 9.42 -10.37
N LEU A 67 -5.83 9.83 -9.74
CA LEU A 67 -4.49 9.48 -10.20
C LEU A 67 -4.18 8.01 -9.88
N GLU A 68 -3.44 7.36 -10.79
CA GLU A 68 -2.98 5.99 -10.56
C GLU A 68 -1.81 5.97 -9.56
N ALA A 69 -1.90 5.09 -8.55
CA ALA A 69 -1.02 5.14 -7.38
C ALA A 69 0.43 4.73 -7.64
N TRP A 70 0.68 3.72 -8.47
CA TRP A 70 2.03 3.16 -8.65
C TRP A 70 2.91 4.00 -9.58
N SER A 71 2.32 4.59 -10.62
CA SER A 71 2.97 5.60 -11.46
C SER A 71 3.24 6.88 -10.68
N ALA A 72 2.28 7.37 -9.88
CA ALA A 72 2.50 8.48 -8.97
C ALA A 72 3.61 8.17 -7.95
N ALA A 73 3.62 6.97 -7.36
CA ALA A 73 4.67 6.54 -6.43
C ALA A 73 6.06 6.55 -7.08
N ALA A 74 6.18 6.06 -8.31
CA ALA A 74 7.45 6.08 -9.06
C ALA A 74 7.94 7.52 -9.33
N ALA A 75 7.02 8.42 -9.68
CA ALA A 75 7.36 9.82 -9.92
C ALA A 75 7.75 10.55 -8.62
N ILE A 76 6.99 10.38 -7.54
CA ILE A 76 7.33 10.91 -6.20
C ILE A 76 8.68 10.36 -5.73
N ALA A 77 8.96 9.07 -5.95
CA ALA A 77 10.24 8.46 -5.60
C ALA A 77 11.43 9.15 -6.25
N ALA A 78 11.30 9.59 -7.51
CA ALA A 78 12.35 10.31 -8.22
C ALA A 78 12.53 11.76 -7.74
N LEU A 79 11.47 12.39 -7.23
CA LEU A 79 11.46 13.81 -6.85
C LEU A 79 11.80 14.07 -5.39
N THR A 80 11.68 13.05 -4.53
CA THR A 80 11.92 13.15 -3.08
C THR A 80 13.24 12.49 -2.66
N LYS A 81 13.70 12.74 -1.43
CA LYS A 81 15.03 12.27 -0.95
C LYS A 81 15.01 11.49 0.37
N ARG A 82 14.00 11.68 1.20
CA ARG A 82 13.91 11.19 2.59
C ARG A 82 12.56 10.53 2.88
N ILE A 83 11.45 11.13 2.46
CA ILE A 83 10.10 10.66 2.82
C ILE A 83 9.89 9.21 2.36
N GLU A 84 9.30 8.37 3.22
CA GLU A 84 8.87 7.01 2.85
C GLU A 84 7.62 7.07 1.97
N ILE A 85 7.59 6.26 0.91
CA ILE A 85 6.54 6.30 -0.11
C ILE A 85 5.78 4.99 -0.04
N ILE A 86 4.58 5.05 0.51
CA ILE A 86 3.73 3.90 0.76
C ILE A 86 2.67 3.86 -0.33
N ALA A 87 2.75 2.90 -1.26
CA ALA A 87 1.74 2.71 -2.30
C ALA A 87 0.75 1.62 -1.90
N ALA A 88 -0.54 1.96 -1.85
CA ALA A 88 -1.57 0.95 -1.64
C ALA A 88 -1.67 0.00 -2.83
N ILE A 89 -2.13 -1.23 -2.57
CA ILE A 89 -2.32 -2.24 -3.61
C ILE A 89 -3.43 -3.23 -3.25
N LYS A 90 -4.25 -3.54 -4.26
CA LYS A 90 -5.27 -4.60 -4.20
C LYS A 90 -4.76 -5.81 -5.00
N PRO A 91 -4.67 -7.02 -4.41
CA PRO A 91 -4.13 -8.20 -5.10
C PRO A 91 -4.77 -8.51 -6.44
N TYR A 92 -6.09 -8.32 -6.57
CA TYR A 92 -6.84 -8.64 -7.78
C TYR A 92 -6.47 -7.81 -9.01
N LEU A 93 -5.80 -6.67 -8.83
CA LEU A 93 -5.46 -5.77 -9.94
C LEU A 93 -4.16 -6.14 -10.65
N TYR A 94 -3.28 -6.91 -10.00
CA TYR A 94 -1.97 -7.21 -10.56
C TYR A 94 -1.57 -8.65 -10.26
N HIS A 95 -1.02 -9.32 -11.27
CA HIS A 95 -0.33 -10.58 -11.04
C HIS A 95 0.86 -10.37 -10.07
N PRO A 96 1.08 -11.23 -9.05
CA PRO A 96 2.05 -10.98 -7.99
C PRO A 96 3.49 -10.83 -8.51
N VAL A 97 3.86 -11.59 -9.55
CA VAL A 97 5.18 -11.47 -10.20
C VAL A 97 5.38 -10.10 -10.84
N VAL A 98 4.35 -9.57 -11.51
CA VAL A 98 4.42 -8.26 -12.19
C VAL A 98 4.56 -7.16 -11.14
N LEU A 99 3.78 -7.25 -10.07
CA LEU A 99 3.88 -6.28 -8.99
C LEU A 99 5.25 -6.30 -8.33
N ALA A 100 5.78 -7.48 -7.97
CA ALA A 100 7.10 -7.57 -7.35
C ALA A 100 8.17 -6.92 -8.23
N LYS A 101 8.06 -7.04 -9.56
CA LYS A 101 8.97 -6.37 -10.51
C LYS A 101 8.81 -4.85 -10.50
N MET A 102 7.57 -4.34 -10.46
CA MET A 102 7.30 -2.90 -10.32
C MET A 102 7.84 -2.36 -9.00
N ALA A 103 7.61 -3.08 -7.89
CA ALA A 103 8.03 -2.70 -6.55
C ALA A 103 9.55 -2.59 -6.45
N LEU A 104 10.29 -3.57 -6.99
CA LEU A 104 11.76 -3.51 -7.08
C LEU A 104 12.25 -2.34 -7.94
N GLY A 105 11.49 -1.95 -8.97
CA GLY A 105 11.79 -0.75 -9.76
C GLY A 105 11.69 0.52 -8.93
N ILE A 106 10.57 0.71 -8.23
CA ILE A 106 10.34 1.91 -7.39
C ILE A 106 11.27 1.91 -6.18
N GLU A 107 11.57 0.77 -5.59
CA GLU A 107 12.59 0.62 -4.54
C GLU A 107 13.97 1.11 -5.01
N ASN A 108 14.35 0.81 -6.26
CA ASN A 108 15.60 1.30 -6.82
C ASN A 108 15.59 2.82 -7.06
N ILE A 109 14.49 3.37 -7.60
CA ILE A 109 14.32 4.81 -7.83
C ILE A 109 14.36 5.57 -6.50
N SER A 110 13.61 5.06 -5.51
CA SER A 110 13.48 5.67 -4.18
C SER A 110 14.71 5.49 -3.30
N ARG A 111 15.65 4.61 -3.68
CA ARG A 111 16.85 4.27 -2.93
C ARG A 111 16.54 3.68 -1.54
N GLY A 112 15.58 2.76 -1.48
CA GLY A 112 15.21 2.06 -0.25
C GLY A 112 14.11 2.72 0.58
N ARG A 113 13.31 3.62 -0.02
CA ARG A 113 12.23 4.34 0.67
C ARG A 113 10.82 3.89 0.27
N PHE A 114 10.68 2.84 -0.54
CA PHE A 114 9.39 2.40 -1.03
C PHE A 114 8.69 1.40 -0.10
N ALA A 115 7.40 1.49 0.08
CA ALA A 115 6.64 0.54 0.85
C ALA A 115 5.35 0.19 0.10
N ILE A 116 4.84 -1.01 0.34
CA ILE A 116 3.52 -1.42 -0.17
C ILE A 116 2.53 -1.45 0.98
N ASN A 117 1.29 -1.02 0.74
CA ASN A 117 0.18 -1.18 1.67
C ASN A 117 -0.86 -2.14 1.07
N LEU A 118 -0.89 -3.36 1.58
CA LEU A 118 -1.81 -4.40 1.13
C LEU A 118 -3.23 -4.13 1.62
N VAL A 119 -4.15 -3.93 0.68
CA VAL A 119 -5.57 -3.65 0.94
C VAL A 119 -6.44 -4.73 0.26
N ASN A 120 -6.95 -5.68 1.05
CA ASN A 120 -7.66 -6.86 0.51
C ASN A 120 -9.18 -6.68 0.31
N ALA A 121 -9.80 -5.62 0.84
CA ALA A 121 -11.24 -5.63 1.14
C ALA A 121 -12.06 -4.44 0.62
N TRP A 122 -11.44 -3.50 -0.08
CA TRP A 122 -12.09 -2.30 -0.59
C TRP A 122 -11.48 -1.99 -1.95
N ASN A 123 -12.17 -1.47 -2.98
CA ASN A 123 -13.57 -1.07 -3.10
C ASN A 123 -14.27 -2.07 -4.06
N ARG A 124 -15.24 -2.87 -3.58
CA ARG A 124 -15.85 -3.96 -4.39
C ARG A 124 -16.46 -3.46 -5.74
N PRO A 125 -17.28 -2.39 -5.76
CA PRO A 125 -17.80 -1.82 -7.00
C PRO A 125 -16.76 -1.49 -8.08
N GLU A 126 -15.58 -1.02 -7.68
CA GLU A 126 -14.50 -0.69 -8.62
C GLU A 126 -14.03 -1.93 -9.40
N LEU A 127 -13.91 -3.08 -8.71
CA LEU A 127 -13.49 -4.32 -9.35
C LEU A 127 -14.60 -4.94 -10.18
N GLU A 128 -15.83 -4.98 -9.66
CA GLU A 128 -16.98 -5.56 -10.36
C GLU A 128 -17.32 -4.80 -11.65
N LYS A 129 -17.33 -3.46 -11.62
CA LYS A 129 -17.57 -2.63 -12.81
C LYS A 129 -16.48 -2.79 -13.88
N ALA A 130 -15.25 -3.05 -13.47
CA ALA A 130 -14.14 -3.34 -14.37
C ALA A 130 -14.15 -4.79 -14.92
N GLY A 131 -15.11 -5.63 -14.50
CA GLY A 131 -15.17 -7.04 -14.87
C GLY A 131 -14.11 -7.90 -14.19
N ILE A 132 -13.49 -7.41 -13.11
CA ILE A 132 -12.49 -8.14 -12.33
C ILE A 132 -13.21 -8.91 -11.23
N GLY A 133 -12.97 -10.23 -11.20
CA GLY A 133 -13.58 -11.10 -10.21
C GLY A 133 -13.26 -10.67 -8.78
N PHE A 134 -14.28 -10.68 -7.92
CA PHE A 134 -14.15 -10.39 -6.49
C PHE A 134 -14.72 -11.56 -5.70
N ALA A 135 -13.86 -12.36 -5.07
CA ALA A 135 -14.30 -13.55 -4.34
C ALA A 135 -15.05 -13.18 -3.03
N GLU A 136 -15.65 -14.18 -2.40
CA GLU A 136 -16.24 -14.05 -1.06
C GLU A 136 -15.16 -13.81 0.00
N HIS A 137 -15.59 -13.37 1.20
CA HIS A 137 -14.69 -12.84 2.23
C HIS A 137 -13.46 -13.71 2.53
N ASP A 138 -13.66 -14.99 2.87
CA ASP A 138 -12.54 -15.84 3.31
C ASP A 138 -11.63 -16.23 2.15
N GLU A 139 -12.20 -16.48 0.96
CA GLU A 139 -11.42 -16.79 -0.24
C GLU A 139 -10.57 -15.60 -0.68
N ARG A 140 -11.05 -14.36 -0.48
CA ARG A 140 -10.23 -13.16 -0.71
C ARG A 140 -9.00 -13.07 0.18
N TYR A 141 -9.13 -13.46 1.45
CA TYR A 141 -7.97 -13.48 2.36
C TYR A 141 -7.01 -14.62 2.05
N ALA A 142 -7.53 -15.79 1.65
CA ALA A 142 -6.69 -16.89 1.14
C ALA A 142 -5.91 -16.45 -0.11
N TYR A 143 -6.60 -15.84 -1.08
CA TYR A 143 -5.99 -15.25 -2.28
C TYR A 143 -4.93 -14.21 -1.93
N GLY A 144 -5.26 -13.25 -1.07
CA GLY A 144 -4.36 -12.19 -0.65
C GLY A 144 -3.12 -12.72 0.07
N ARG A 145 -3.26 -13.78 0.88
CA ARG A 145 -2.17 -14.46 1.56
C ARG A 145 -1.22 -15.17 0.60
N GLU A 146 -1.74 -15.93 -0.36
CA GLU A 146 -0.90 -16.55 -1.39
C GLU A 146 -0.18 -15.48 -2.23
N TRP A 147 -0.93 -14.44 -2.61
CA TRP A 147 -0.41 -13.35 -3.42
C TRP A 147 0.74 -12.62 -2.72
N ILE A 148 0.58 -12.24 -1.44
CA ILE A 148 1.63 -11.52 -0.72
C ILE A 148 2.83 -12.42 -0.43
N SER A 149 2.63 -13.72 -0.26
CA SER A 149 3.74 -14.68 -0.10
C SER A 149 4.62 -14.71 -1.35
N VAL A 150 4.02 -14.75 -2.54
CA VAL A 150 4.74 -14.69 -3.82
C VAL A 150 5.44 -13.34 -4.00
N VAL A 151 4.74 -12.23 -3.73
CA VAL A 151 5.31 -10.87 -3.85
C VAL A 151 6.50 -10.70 -2.90
N ALA A 152 6.34 -11.06 -1.62
CA ALA A 152 7.38 -10.92 -0.61
C ALA A 152 8.63 -11.74 -0.95
N GLY A 153 8.50 -13.03 -1.29
CA GLY A 153 9.65 -13.86 -1.66
C GLY A 153 10.43 -13.31 -2.85
N LEU A 154 9.71 -12.89 -3.91
CA LEU A 154 10.35 -12.30 -5.08
C LEU A 154 11.03 -10.95 -4.78
N MET A 155 10.43 -10.09 -3.95
CA MET A 155 11.04 -8.83 -3.52
C MET A 155 12.29 -9.03 -2.65
N GLN A 156 12.37 -10.14 -1.91
CA GLN A 156 13.58 -10.54 -1.16
C GLN A 156 14.72 -11.02 -2.07
N GLY A 157 14.47 -11.14 -3.37
CA GLY A 157 15.44 -11.59 -4.35
C GLY A 157 15.58 -13.10 -4.46
N GLU A 158 14.61 -13.85 -3.92
CA GLU A 158 14.54 -15.29 -4.03
C GLU A 158 14.32 -15.75 -5.48
N ARG A 159 14.84 -16.92 -5.79
CA ARG A 159 14.41 -17.71 -6.95
C ARG A 159 13.28 -18.62 -6.46
N LEU A 160 12.05 -18.21 -6.73
CA LEU A 160 10.86 -18.74 -6.12
C LEU A 160 10.27 -19.91 -6.93
N THR A 161 9.96 -21.00 -6.24
CA THR A 161 8.99 -22.01 -6.68
C THR A 161 7.84 -22.03 -5.67
N TYR A 162 6.64 -21.71 -6.12
CA TYR A 162 5.44 -21.60 -5.30
C TYR A 162 4.27 -22.32 -5.99
N LYS A 163 3.62 -23.22 -5.26
CA LYS A 163 2.43 -23.95 -5.75
C LYS A 163 1.30 -23.82 -4.74
N GLY A 164 0.42 -22.85 -4.98
CA GLY A 164 -0.80 -22.63 -4.20
C GLY A 164 -2.06 -22.97 -5.01
N ARG A 165 -3.21 -22.60 -4.45
CA ARG A 165 -4.52 -22.70 -5.10
C ARG A 165 -4.66 -21.70 -6.25
N HIS A 166 -4.11 -20.50 -6.08
CA HIS A 166 -4.29 -19.38 -7.01
C HIS A 166 -3.07 -19.13 -7.88
N PHE A 167 -1.87 -19.44 -7.39
CA PHE A 167 -0.62 -19.19 -8.12
C PHE A 167 0.25 -20.44 -8.25
N ASP A 168 0.84 -20.61 -9.43
CA ASP A 168 1.83 -21.64 -9.75
C ASP A 168 3.03 -20.96 -10.41
N VAL A 169 4.01 -20.59 -9.58
CA VAL A 169 5.27 -19.97 -10.01
C VAL A 169 6.36 -21.02 -9.92
N ARG A 170 7.16 -21.18 -10.97
CA ARG A 170 8.18 -22.24 -11.05
C ARG A 170 9.52 -21.64 -11.41
N ASP A 171 10.52 -21.86 -10.54
CA ASP A 171 11.90 -21.46 -10.75
C ASP A 171 12.07 -20.02 -11.29
N TYR A 172 11.35 -19.08 -10.68
CA TYR A 172 11.26 -17.70 -11.16
C TYR A 172 12.02 -16.76 -10.24
N GLY A 173 12.94 -15.95 -10.77
CA GLY A 173 13.72 -15.00 -10.00
C GLY A 173 13.76 -13.62 -10.65
N LEU A 174 13.61 -12.56 -9.85
CA LEU A 174 13.65 -11.19 -10.33
C LEU A 174 15.06 -10.58 -10.18
N ARG A 175 15.46 -9.80 -11.19
CA ARG A 175 16.66 -8.98 -11.19
C ARG A 175 16.36 -7.56 -11.75
N PRO A 176 17.06 -6.50 -11.30
CA PRO A 176 17.97 -6.51 -10.15
C PRO A 176 17.22 -6.74 -8.83
N VAL A 177 17.92 -7.25 -7.83
CA VAL A 177 17.41 -7.24 -6.44
C VAL A 177 17.62 -5.87 -5.82
N SER A 178 16.95 -5.58 -4.70
CA SER A 178 17.19 -4.32 -3.99
C SER A 178 18.64 -4.26 -3.49
N LEU A 179 19.29 -3.11 -3.66
CA LEU A 179 20.63 -2.83 -3.16
C LEU A 179 20.63 -2.14 -1.79
N TYR A 180 19.44 -1.76 -1.29
CA TYR A 180 19.30 -0.86 -0.15
C TYR A 180 18.85 -1.58 1.11
N ARG A 181 18.03 -2.62 0.97
CA ARG A 181 17.53 -3.49 2.05
C ARG A 181 16.99 -4.79 1.46
N GLN A 182 16.67 -5.75 2.31
CA GLN A 182 16.20 -7.07 1.89
C GLN A 182 14.94 -7.00 1.02
N ARG A 183 13.93 -6.24 1.43
CA ARG A 183 12.72 -5.95 0.63
C ARG A 183 12.06 -4.64 1.07
N PRO A 184 11.18 -4.04 0.24
CA PRO A 184 10.25 -3.00 0.66
C PRO A 184 9.44 -3.40 1.92
N THR A 185 9.13 -2.41 2.75
CA THR A 185 8.24 -2.57 3.91
C THR A 185 6.84 -2.96 3.44
N ILE A 186 6.21 -3.90 4.13
CA ILE A 186 4.83 -4.34 3.90
C ILE A 186 3.96 -3.78 5.02
N TYR A 187 3.18 -2.78 4.66
CA TYR A 187 2.03 -2.34 5.42
C TYR A 187 0.85 -3.23 5.08
N VAL A 188 0.01 -3.52 6.07
CA VAL A 188 -1.25 -4.24 5.86
C VAL A 188 -2.38 -3.42 6.47
N GLY A 189 -3.46 -3.24 5.73
CA GLY A 189 -4.69 -2.61 6.21
C GLY A 189 -5.78 -3.62 6.54
N GLY A 190 -6.72 -3.21 7.40
CA GLY A 190 -7.91 -3.98 7.75
C GLY A 190 -7.85 -4.57 9.15
N GLU A 191 -9.04 -4.75 9.75
CA GLU A 191 -9.19 -5.03 11.18
C GLU A 191 -10.00 -6.31 11.47
N SER A 192 -10.47 -7.00 10.43
CA SER A 192 -11.15 -8.29 10.61
C SER A 192 -10.18 -9.38 11.07
N GLU A 193 -10.70 -10.47 11.63
CA GLU A 193 -9.87 -11.57 12.14
C GLU A 193 -8.86 -12.10 11.10
N PRO A 194 -9.24 -12.39 9.84
CA PRO A 194 -8.28 -12.78 8.81
C PRO A 194 -7.26 -11.70 8.45
N ALA A 195 -7.62 -10.40 8.56
CA ALA A 195 -6.69 -9.31 8.34
C ALA A 195 -5.63 -9.26 9.45
N ARG A 196 -6.05 -9.39 10.71
CA ARG A 196 -5.13 -9.43 11.87
C ARG A 196 -4.18 -10.62 11.82
N ALA A 197 -4.66 -11.79 11.37
CA ALA A 197 -3.80 -12.94 11.12
C ALA A 197 -2.79 -12.68 9.99
N LEU A 198 -3.22 -12.02 8.91
CA LEU A 198 -2.33 -11.67 7.80
C LEU A 198 -1.26 -10.64 8.21
N VAL A 199 -1.63 -9.68 9.06
CA VAL A 199 -0.70 -8.71 9.65
C VAL A 199 0.39 -9.44 10.43
N ALA A 200 0.02 -10.38 11.31
CA ALA A 200 1.00 -11.14 12.09
C ALA A 200 1.95 -11.96 11.21
N ASP A 201 1.43 -12.59 10.15
CA ASP A 201 2.23 -13.48 9.30
C ASP A 201 3.10 -12.75 8.26
N HIS A 202 2.65 -11.60 7.72
CA HIS A 202 3.27 -10.95 6.56
C HIS A 202 3.48 -9.43 6.70
N GLY A 203 2.90 -8.79 7.72
CA GLY A 203 2.97 -7.35 7.90
C GLY A 203 4.16 -6.91 8.73
N ASP A 204 4.87 -5.88 8.26
CA ASP A 204 5.87 -5.17 9.07
C ASP A 204 5.22 -4.04 9.89
N VAL A 205 4.14 -3.44 9.34
CA VAL A 205 3.39 -2.36 9.97
C VAL A 205 1.89 -2.56 9.72
N TRP A 206 1.08 -2.37 10.76
CA TRP A 206 -0.37 -2.45 10.67
C TRP A 206 -1.00 -1.06 10.57
N PHE A 207 -1.81 -0.84 9.53
CA PHE A 207 -2.66 0.35 9.43
C PHE A 207 -4.07 0.06 9.97
N ILE A 208 -4.41 0.81 11.02
CA ILE A 208 -5.72 0.84 11.66
C ILE A 208 -6.42 2.16 11.37
N ASN A 209 -7.75 2.14 11.27
CA ASN A 209 -8.53 3.36 11.10
C ASN A 209 -8.63 4.12 12.43
N GLY A 210 -8.93 5.42 12.32
CA GLY A 210 -9.21 6.25 13.48
C GLY A 210 -10.46 5.75 14.22
N GLN A 211 -10.29 5.45 15.50
CA GLN A 211 -11.32 4.91 16.39
C GLN A 211 -10.98 5.25 17.85
N PRO A 212 -11.88 5.03 18.83
CA PRO A 212 -11.62 5.32 20.24
C PRO A 212 -10.34 4.66 20.76
N LEU A 213 -9.66 5.33 21.71
CA LEU A 213 -8.36 4.90 22.23
C LEU A 213 -8.38 3.46 22.78
N ASP A 214 -9.42 3.11 23.54
CA ASP A 214 -9.54 1.78 24.15
C ASP A 214 -9.73 0.69 23.09
N ASP A 215 -10.40 0.99 21.97
CA ASP A 215 -10.57 0.07 20.85
C ASP A 215 -9.23 -0.17 20.16
N VAL A 216 -8.49 0.90 19.86
CA VAL A 216 -7.12 0.83 19.32
C VAL A 216 -6.21 0.01 20.23
N ALA A 217 -6.24 0.26 21.54
CA ALA A 217 -5.38 -0.43 22.50
C ALA A 217 -5.65 -1.94 22.53
N ARG A 218 -6.92 -2.34 22.49
CA ARG A 218 -7.32 -3.76 22.42
C ARG A 218 -6.89 -4.43 21.12
N LEU A 219 -7.05 -3.74 20.00
CA LEU A 219 -6.63 -4.23 18.68
C LEU A 219 -5.11 -4.46 18.64
N ILE A 220 -4.32 -3.50 19.11
CA ILE A 220 -2.86 -3.61 19.18
C ILE A 220 -2.45 -4.78 20.07
N ALA A 221 -3.06 -4.92 21.25
CA ALA A 221 -2.75 -6.01 22.18
C ALA A 221 -3.06 -7.40 21.58
N ASP A 222 -4.14 -7.53 20.81
CA ASP A 222 -4.49 -8.76 20.12
C ASP A 222 -3.43 -9.15 19.09
N VAL A 223 -3.06 -8.25 18.17
CA VAL A 223 -2.06 -8.55 17.13
C VAL A 223 -0.68 -8.79 17.73
N ALA A 224 -0.29 -8.04 18.76
CA ALA A 224 0.99 -8.22 19.43
C ALA A 224 1.12 -9.56 20.20
N ALA A 225 -0.01 -10.21 20.51
CA ALA A 225 -0.05 -11.52 21.16
C ALA A 225 -0.07 -12.69 20.17
N ARG A 226 -0.16 -12.42 18.86
CA ARG A 226 -0.10 -13.45 17.81
C ARG A 226 1.35 -13.94 17.63
N PRO A 227 1.53 -15.22 17.24
CA PRO A 227 2.84 -15.83 17.07
C PRO A 227 3.67 -15.20 15.95
#